data_AF-A0A1G1FWT7-F1
#
_entry.id   AF-A0A1G1FWT7-F1
#
_cell.length_a   1.000
_cell.length_b   1.000
_cell.length_c   1.000
_cell.angle_alpha   90.00
_cell.angle_beta   90.00
_cell.angle_gamma   90.00
#
_symmetry.space_group_name_H-M   'P 1'
#
loop_
_entity.id
_entity.type
_entity.pdbx_description
1 polymer ?
#
loop_
_entity_poly.entity_id
_entity_poly.type
_entity_poly.pdbx_seq_one_letter_code
_entity_poly.pdbx_strand_id
1 'polypeptide(L)'
;MGVEGFDFHNPSTYETYFNRLYQAVPTDVYRIQPLRQSFCFKDVGEKFKIIKDMSVPVVVRYYGLDGKNHAVDEILARAKYQQPITVMRRLQPYIVNISKYYLKQYESDGLLIPLFTGLWEWGGMYDPVKGIVASAIDPDRLVLGG
;
A
#
# COMPACT_ATOMS: atom_id res chain seq x y z
N MET A 1 22.94 45.98 -9.07
CA MET A 1 22.88 45.16 -10.30
C MET A 1 21.51 44.50 -10.29
N GLY A 2 20.63 44.91 -11.19
CA GLY A 2 19.19 44.62 -11.12
C GLY A 2 18.89 43.14 -11.30
N VAL A 3 18.03 42.60 -10.44
CA VAL A 3 17.34 41.33 -10.69
C VAL A 3 16.39 41.57 -11.85
N GLU A 4 16.74 41.09 -13.05
CA GLU A 4 15.78 40.98 -14.15
C GLU A 4 14.58 40.16 -13.68
N GLY A 5 13.39 40.74 -13.77
CA GLY A 5 12.15 40.06 -13.40
C GLY A 5 11.89 38.92 -14.37
N PHE A 6 11.68 37.71 -13.83
CA PHE A 6 11.20 36.59 -14.62
C PHE A 6 9.75 36.83 -15.02
N ASP A 7 9.48 36.84 -16.33
CA ASP A 7 8.11 36.86 -16.85
C ASP A 7 7.52 35.44 -16.81
N PHE A 8 6.57 35.23 -15.89
CA PHE A 8 5.86 33.96 -15.72
C PHE A 8 4.80 33.70 -16.80
N HIS A 9 4.42 34.70 -17.60
CA HIS A 9 3.46 34.54 -18.69
C HIS A 9 4.12 34.15 -20.01
N ASN A 10 5.45 34.20 -20.09
CA ASN A 10 6.21 33.77 -21.25
C ASN A 10 6.60 32.28 -21.13
N PRO A 11 6.12 31.40 -22.04
CA PRO A 11 6.48 29.97 -22.02
C PRO A 11 7.99 29.68 -22.06
N SER A 12 8.77 30.52 -22.74
CA SER A 12 10.23 30.35 -22.89
C SER A 12 11.00 30.53 -21.56
N THR A 13 10.39 31.20 -20.57
CA THR A 13 10.93 31.30 -19.21
C THR A 13 11.09 29.93 -18.58
N TYR A 14 10.10 29.05 -18.75
CA TYR A 14 10.13 27.71 -18.16
C TYR A 14 11.19 26.82 -18.81
N GLU A 15 11.35 26.88 -20.14
CA GLU A 15 12.43 26.17 -20.83
C GLU A 15 13.80 26.61 -20.31
N THR A 16 14.02 27.92 -20.21
CA THR A 16 15.28 28.48 -19.70
C THR A 16 15.55 28.04 -18.27
N TYR A 17 14.53 28.09 -17.41
CA TYR A 17 14.62 27.66 -16.02
C TYR A 17 14.96 26.17 -15.91
N PHE A 18 14.20 25.29 -16.57
CA PHE A 18 14.41 23.84 -16.48
C PHE A 18 15.73 23.40 -17.14
N ASN A 19 16.15 24.04 -18.22
CA ASN A 19 17.47 23.81 -18.82
C ASN A 19 18.59 24.13 -17.83
N ARG A 20 18.50 25.24 -17.09
CA ARG A 20 19.48 25.57 -16.05
C ARG A 20 19.39 24.61 -14.86
N LEU A 21 18.17 24.29 -14.42
CA LEU A 21 17.93 23.40 -13.28
C LEU A 21 18.49 22.00 -13.52
N TYR A 22 18.19 21.37 -14.65
CA TYR A 22 18.62 20.01 -14.94
C TYR A 22 20.14 19.87 -15.16
N GLN A 23 20.83 20.96 -15.50
CA GLN A 23 22.30 20.99 -15.54
C GLN A 23 22.91 21.14 -14.14
N ALA A 24 22.17 21.71 -13.19
CA ALA A 24 22.64 21.98 -11.83
C ALA A 24 22.35 20.85 -10.83
N VAL A 25 21.54 19.85 -11.19
CA VAL A 25 21.16 18.74 -10.30
C VAL A 25 21.42 17.38 -10.92
N PRO A 26 21.80 16.35 -10.13
CA PRO A 26 21.90 15.00 -10.64
C PRO A 26 20.52 14.46 -11.04
N THR A 27 20.31 14.25 -12.34
CA THR A 27 19.03 13.81 -12.91
C THR A 27 18.78 12.30 -12.83
N ASP A 28 19.83 11.51 -12.55
CA ASP A 28 19.75 10.05 -12.43
C ASP A 28 20.53 9.51 -11.22
N VAL A 29 20.18 10.00 -10.02
CA VAL A 29 20.82 9.64 -8.75
C VAL A 29 20.86 8.11 -8.52
N TYR A 30 19.82 7.39 -8.94
CA TYR A 30 19.71 5.94 -8.74
C TYR A 30 20.26 5.11 -9.91
N ARG A 31 20.85 5.76 -10.94
CA ARG A 31 21.40 5.12 -12.14
C ARG A 31 20.37 4.23 -12.86
N ILE A 32 19.15 4.73 -12.99
CA ILE A 32 18.04 4.04 -13.63
C ILE A 32 18.26 3.93 -15.13
N GLN A 33 18.86 4.93 -15.79
CA GLN A 33 19.07 4.90 -17.25
C GLN A 33 20.04 3.79 -17.68
N PRO A 34 21.21 3.61 -17.02
CA PRO A 34 22.05 2.44 -17.26
C PRO A 34 21.32 1.10 -17.04
N LEU A 35 20.57 0.96 -15.95
CA LEU A 35 19.83 -0.28 -15.65
C LEU A 35 18.78 -0.60 -16.73
N ARG A 36 18.11 0.41 -17.29
CA ARG A 36 17.19 0.25 -18.42
C ARG A 36 17.92 -0.21 -19.68
N GLN A 37 19.07 0.39 -20.00
CA GLN A 37 19.89 0.02 -21.16
C GLN A 37 20.39 -1.43 -21.07
N SER A 38 20.68 -1.91 -19.86
CA SER A 38 21.11 -3.28 -19.59
C SER A 38 19.96 -4.29 -19.38
N PHE A 39 18.70 -3.89 -19.60
CA PHE A 39 17.52 -4.74 -19.41
C PHE A 39 17.36 -5.31 -17.97
N CYS A 40 17.92 -4.63 -16.96
CA CYS A 40 17.84 -5.01 -15.55
C CYS A 40 16.48 -4.60 -14.93
N PHE A 41 15.37 -5.10 -15.48
CA PHE A 41 14.02 -4.64 -15.12
C PHE A 41 13.65 -4.81 -13.65
N LYS A 42 14.15 -5.87 -13.01
CA LYS A 42 13.97 -6.08 -11.57
C LYS A 42 14.57 -4.93 -10.76
N ASP A 43 15.83 -4.59 -11.04
CA ASP A 43 16.53 -3.51 -10.34
C ASP A 43 15.94 -2.13 -10.63
N VAL A 44 15.44 -1.92 -11.86
CA VAL A 44 14.69 -0.71 -12.21
C VAL A 44 13.43 -0.62 -11.35
N GLY A 45 12.64 -1.69 -11.24
CA GLY A 45 11.41 -1.68 -10.43
C GLY A 45 11.65 -1.47 -8.94
N GLU A 46 12.78 -1.98 -8.42
CA GLU A 46 13.15 -1.79 -7.02
C GLU A 46 13.64 -0.37 -6.71
N LYS A 47 14.46 0.21 -7.61
CA LYS A 47 15.11 1.51 -7.39
C LYS A 47 14.27 2.71 -7.87
N PHE A 48 13.50 2.55 -8.93
CA PHE A 48 12.66 3.61 -9.50
C PHE A 48 11.31 3.69 -8.77
N LYS A 49 11.35 3.91 -7.45
CA LYS A 49 10.15 4.11 -6.63
C LYS A 49 10.00 5.58 -6.28
N ILE A 50 9.14 6.29 -7.03
CA ILE A 50 8.79 7.70 -6.75
C ILE A 50 8.16 7.81 -5.36
N ILE A 51 7.24 6.89 -5.06
CA ILE A 51 6.67 6.71 -3.73
C ILE A 51 7.26 5.42 -3.17
N LYS A 52 7.95 5.50 -2.04
CA LYS A 52 8.48 4.30 -1.37
C LYS A 52 7.31 3.41 -0.96
N ASP A 53 7.48 2.10 -1.09
CA ASP A 53 6.50 1.11 -0.57
C ASP A 53 6.44 1.21 0.95
N MET A 54 5.59 2.10 1.44
CA MET A 54 5.35 2.36 2.85
C MET A 54 4.07 1.68 3.32
N SER A 55 3.50 0.74 2.55
CA SER A 55 2.29 0.02 2.94
C SER A 55 2.45 -1.49 2.98
N VAL A 56 1.63 -2.13 3.80
CA VAL A 56 1.48 -3.59 3.90
C VAL A 56 0.03 -3.95 3.66
N PRO A 57 -0.26 -4.96 2.81
CA PRO A 57 -1.62 -5.43 2.61
C PRO A 57 -2.09 -6.25 3.81
N VAL A 58 -3.31 -5.96 4.26
CA VAL A 58 -4.01 -6.72 5.30
C VAL A 58 -5.41 -7.07 4.82
N VAL A 59 -5.86 -8.29 5.13
CA VAL A 59 -7.21 -8.76 4.86
C VAL A 59 -8.12 -8.35 6.00
N VAL A 60 -9.23 -7.71 5.69
CA VAL A 60 -10.27 -7.34 6.65
C VAL A 60 -11.42 -8.32 6.54
N ARG A 61 -11.84 -8.90 7.67
CA ARG A 61 -13.12 -9.63 7.74
C ARG A 61 -14.27 -8.62 7.75
N TYR A 62 -14.80 -8.34 6.57
CA TYR A 62 -15.92 -7.43 6.40
C TYR A 62 -17.24 -8.19 6.33
N TYR A 63 -18.04 -8.09 7.40
CA TYR A 63 -19.33 -8.77 7.52
C TYR A 63 -20.50 -8.05 6.85
N GLY A 64 -20.27 -6.93 6.14
CA GLY A 64 -21.35 -6.13 5.59
C GLY A 64 -22.08 -5.31 6.65
N LEU A 65 -22.96 -4.40 6.22
CA LEU A 65 -23.76 -3.57 7.12
C LEU A 65 -24.82 -4.40 7.88
N ASP A 66 -25.26 -5.51 7.30
CA ASP A 66 -26.22 -6.45 7.88
C ASP A 66 -25.56 -7.56 8.71
N GLY A 67 -24.22 -7.62 8.73
CA GLY A 67 -23.45 -8.60 9.50
C GLY A 67 -23.46 -10.02 8.93
N LYS A 68 -23.93 -10.23 7.69
CA LYS A 68 -24.15 -11.57 7.11
C LYS A 68 -23.11 -11.97 6.07
N ASN A 69 -22.16 -11.10 5.73
CA ASN A 69 -21.15 -11.41 4.73
C ASN A 69 -20.00 -12.24 5.34
N HIS A 70 -20.04 -13.55 5.13
CA HIS A 70 -18.99 -14.47 5.58
C HIS A 70 -17.98 -14.84 4.47
N ALA A 71 -17.91 -14.07 3.39
CA ALA A 71 -17.11 -14.44 2.22
C ALA A 71 -15.62 -14.64 2.54
N VAL A 72 -15.05 -13.81 3.43
CA VAL A 72 -13.64 -13.96 3.85
C VAL A 72 -13.45 -15.27 4.60
N ASP A 73 -14.36 -15.62 5.51
CA ASP A 73 -14.35 -16.88 6.26
C ASP A 73 -14.38 -18.07 5.28
N GLU A 74 -15.28 -18.03 4.30
CA GLU A 74 -15.41 -19.07 3.29
C GLU A 74 -14.18 -19.21 2.40
N ILE A 75 -13.56 -18.09 2.00
CA ILE A 75 -12.34 -18.09 1.19
C ILE A 75 -11.19 -18.72 1.98
N LEU A 76 -11.00 -18.29 3.24
CA LEU A 76 -9.92 -18.80 4.10
C LEU A 76 -10.12 -20.27 4.46
N ALA A 77 -11.35 -20.71 4.75
CA ALA A 77 -11.65 -22.11 5.05
C ALA A 77 -11.30 -23.06 3.89
N ARG A 78 -11.43 -22.59 2.64
CA ARG A 78 -11.11 -23.36 1.42
C ARG A 78 -9.68 -23.14 0.92
N ALA A 79 -8.92 -22.21 1.50
CA ALA A 79 -7.63 -21.79 0.98
C ALA A 79 -6.63 -22.94 0.84
N LYS A 80 -6.62 -23.89 1.79
CA LYS A 80 -5.75 -25.08 1.77
C LYS A 80 -6.00 -26.03 0.60
N TYR A 81 -7.15 -25.94 -0.06
CA TYR A 81 -7.53 -26.78 -1.20
C TYR A 81 -7.51 -26.02 -2.53
N GLN A 82 -7.11 -24.75 -2.54
CA GLN A 82 -7.10 -23.89 -3.72
C GLN A 82 -5.68 -23.43 -4.04
N GLN A 83 -5.43 -23.11 -5.31
CA GLN A 83 -4.15 -22.50 -5.68
C GLN A 83 -3.99 -21.13 -4.99
N PRO A 84 -2.81 -20.79 -4.45
CA PRO A 84 -2.59 -19.53 -3.74
C PRO A 84 -3.01 -18.29 -4.53
N ILE A 85 -2.80 -18.28 -5.85
CA ILE A 85 -3.19 -17.16 -6.72
C ILE A 85 -4.71 -16.99 -6.80
N THR A 86 -5.47 -18.08 -6.77
CA THR A 86 -6.94 -18.05 -6.76
C THR A 86 -7.46 -17.50 -5.44
N VAL A 87 -6.88 -17.94 -4.32
CA VAL A 87 -7.22 -17.42 -2.99
C VAL A 87 -6.93 -15.92 -2.92
N MET A 88 -5.73 -15.49 -3.36
CA MET A 88 -5.34 -14.09 -3.37
C MET A 88 -6.26 -13.22 -4.22
N ARG A 89 -6.65 -13.69 -5.41
CA ARG A 89 -7.61 -12.97 -6.28
C ARG A 89 -8.98 -12.84 -5.62
N ARG A 90 -9.45 -13.86 -4.90
CA ARG A 90 -10.74 -13.81 -4.19
C ARG A 90 -10.70 -12.91 -2.96
N LEU A 91 -9.55 -12.83 -2.28
CA LEU A 91 -9.35 -11.95 -1.13
C LEU A 91 -9.15 -10.49 -1.53
N GLN A 92 -8.79 -10.19 -2.79
CA GLN A 92 -8.45 -8.84 -3.23
C GLN A 92 -9.47 -7.74 -2.84
N PRO A 93 -10.80 -7.96 -2.94
CA PRO A 93 -11.81 -6.98 -2.52
C PRO A 93 -11.80 -6.65 -1.01
N TYR A 94 -11.17 -7.51 -0.21
CA TYR A 94 -11.07 -7.42 1.25
C TYR A 94 -9.67 -7.00 1.72
N ILE A 95 -8.78 -6.67 0.78
CA ILE A 95 -7.42 -6.21 1.10
C ILE A 95 -7.44 -4.69 1.23
N VAL A 96 -6.91 -4.19 2.34
CA VAL A 96 -6.60 -2.78 2.54
C VAL A 96 -5.12 -2.62 2.87
N ASN A 97 -4.59 -1.44 2.62
CA ASN A 97 -3.19 -1.14 2.85
C ASN A 97 -3.04 -0.32 4.13
N ILE A 98 -2.25 -0.82 5.08
CA ILE A 98 -1.84 -0.07 6.28
C ILE A 98 -0.41 0.46 6.11
N SER A 99 -0.07 1.53 6.80
CA SER A 99 1.31 2.05 6.78
C SER A 99 2.27 1.10 7.49
N LYS A 100 3.39 0.79 6.85
CA LYS A 100 4.53 0.03 7.40
C LYS A 100 5.07 0.62 8.69
N TYR A 101 4.88 1.92 8.90
CA TYR A 101 5.29 2.61 10.11
C TYR A 101 4.65 2.00 11.37
N TYR A 102 3.38 1.61 11.28
CA TYR A 102 2.62 1.02 12.39
C TYR A 102 2.73 -0.50 12.47
N LEU A 103 3.45 -1.15 11.56
CA LEU A 103 3.47 -2.61 11.46
C LEU A 103 3.90 -3.28 12.78
N LYS A 104 5.05 -2.86 13.32
CA LYS A 104 5.58 -3.39 14.58
C LYS A 104 4.65 -3.13 15.76
N GLN A 105 4.00 -1.97 15.78
CA GLN A 105 3.05 -1.60 16.82
C GLN A 105 1.83 -2.52 16.75
N TYR A 106 1.17 -2.61 15.59
CA TYR A 106 -0.02 -3.44 15.42
C TYR A 106 0.26 -4.93 15.60
N GLU A 107 1.46 -5.40 15.24
CA GLU A 107 1.90 -6.76 15.53
C GLU A 107 2.04 -7.00 17.05
N SER A 108 2.65 -6.05 17.77
CA SER A 108 2.78 -6.11 19.24
C SER A 108 1.43 -6.01 19.96
N ASP A 109 0.50 -5.24 19.40
CA ASP A 109 -0.87 -5.06 19.92
C ASP A 109 -1.79 -6.24 19.55
N GLY A 110 -1.30 -7.25 18.81
CA GLY A 110 -2.09 -8.41 18.39
C GLY A 110 -3.13 -8.13 17.31
N LEU A 111 -3.05 -6.97 16.65
CA LEU A 111 -3.97 -6.54 15.59
C LEU A 111 -3.59 -7.07 14.19
N LEU A 112 -2.46 -7.75 14.07
CA LEU A 112 -2.01 -8.40 12.84
C LEU A 112 -1.83 -9.89 13.06
N ILE A 113 -2.66 -10.68 12.39
CA ILE A 113 -2.61 -12.14 12.45
C ILE A 113 -1.98 -12.65 11.15
N PRO A 114 -0.89 -13.41 11.17
CA PRO A 114 -0.26 -13.90 9.94
C PRO A 114 -1.17 -14.93 9.24
N LEU A 115 -1.45 -14.73 7.95
CA LEU A 115 -2.19 -15.69 7.12
C LEU A 115 -1.26 -16.57 6.28
N PHE A 116 -0.40 -15.92 5.47
CA PHE A 116 0.63 -16.56 4.66
C PHE A 116 1.73 -15.53 4.34
N THR A 117 2.85 -15.96 3.76
CA THR A 117 4.02 -15.11 3.57
C THR A 117 3.67 -13.79 2.87
N GLY A 118 3.80 -12.68 3.61
CA GLY A 118 3.55 -11.33 3.11
C GLY A 118 2.08 -10.87 3.15
N LEU A 119 1.16 -11.64 3.72
CA LEU A 119 -0.24 -11.24 3.94
C LEU A 119 -0.67 -11.47 5.39
N TRP A 120 -1.32 -10.46 5.95
CA TRP A 120 -1.85 -10.47 7.31
C TRP A 120 -3.36 -10.36 7.29
N GLU A 121 -3.99 -10.82 8.35
CA GLU A 121 -5.37 -10.51 8.70
C GLU A 121 -5.38 -9.38 9.72
N TRP A 122 -6.29 -8.43 9.52
CA TRP A 122 -6.55 -7.34 10.46
C TRP A 122 -7.45 -7.84 11.60
N GLY A 123 -6.92 -7.86 12.81
CA GLY A 123 -7.63 -8.25 14.04
C GLY A 123 -8.33 -7.10 14.78
N GLY A 124 -8.21 -5.86 14.27
CA GLY A 124 -8.93 -4.70 14.83
C GLY A 124 -10.29 -4.47 14.18
N MET A 125 -10.95 -3.39 14.57
CA MET A 125 -12.21 -2.98 13.95
C MET A 125 -12.02 -2.41 12.54
N TYR A 126 -13.06 -2.55 11.71
CA TYR A 126 -13.20 -1.87 10.43
C TYR A 126 -14.50 -1.05 10.42
N ASP A 127 -14.36 0.27 10.34
CA ASP A 127 -15.45 1.23 10.26
C ASP A 127 -15.73 1.56 8.78
N PRO A 128 -16.99 1.55 8.32
CA PRO A 128 -17.33 1.77 6.90
C PRO A 128 -17.01 3.19 6.41
N VAL A 129 -16.82 4.16 7.31
CA VAL A 129 -16.50 5.56 7.00
C VAL A 129 -15.03 5.87 7.27
N LYS A 130 -14.50 5.41 8.40
CA LYS A 130 -13.12 5.70 8.85
C LYS A 130 -12.09 4.66 8.39
N GLY A 131 -12.54 3.48 7.95
CA GLY A 131 -11.68 2.36 7.55
C GLY A 131 -11.09 1.61 8.74
N ILE A 132 -9.78 1.38 8.71
CA ILE A 132 -9.06 0.63 9.75
C ILE A 132 -9.05 1.41 11.06
N VAL A 133 -9.52 0.78 12.14
CA VAL A 133 -9.49 1.35 13.50
C VAL A 133 -8.70 0.41 14.40
N ALA A 134 -7.59 0.91 14.94
CA ALA A 134 -6.70 0.21 15.88
C ALA A 134 -7.31 0.15 17.30
N SER A 135 -8.52 -0.36 17.39
CA SER A 135 -9.18 -0.73 18.62
C SER A 135 -9.48 -2.22 18.53
N ALA A 136 -9.26 -2.95 19.63
CA ALA A 136 -9.60 -4.35 19.70
C ALA A 136 -11.10 -4.53 19.38
N ILE A 137 -11.44 -5.61 18.69
CA ILE A 137 -12.84 -5.99 18.52
C ILE A 137 -13.42 -6.20 19.93
N ASP A 138 -14.52 -5.52 20.23
CA ASP A 138 -15.26 -5.73 21.46
C ASP A 138 -15.58 -7.23 21.61
N PRO A 139 -15.10 -7.91 22.68
CA PRO A 139 -15.33 -9.34 22.88
C PRO A 139 -16.82 -9.71 22.90
N ASP A 140 -17.71 -8.77 23.23
CA ASP A 140 -19.16 -9.01 23.22
C ASP A 140 -19.73 -9.16 21.79
N ARG A 141 -18.99 -8.72 20.77
CA ARG A 141 -19.36 -8.88 19.35
C ARG A 141 -18.96 -10.25 18.78
N LEU A 142 -18.11 -11.01 19.48
CA LEU A 142 -17.71 -12.38 19.12
C LEU A 142 -18.73 -13.44 19.55
N VAL A 143 -19.74 -13.08 20.34
CA VAL A 143 -20.71 -14.01 20.93
C VAL A 143 -22.05 -13.97 20.20
N LEU A 144 -22.10 -14.26 18.89
CA LEU A 144 -23.35 -14.68 18.23
C LEU A 144 -23.06 -15.72 17.15
N GLY A 145 -22.99 -16.97 17.58
CA GLY A 145 -22.89 -18.16 16.76
C GLY A 145 -23.24 -19.40 17.57
N GLY A 146 -24.45 -19.39 18.15
CA GLY A 146 -25.14 -20.58 18.64
C GLY A 146 -26.19 -21.02 17.63
#